data_AF-A0A4U2DQV4-F1
#
_entry.id   AF-A0A4U2DQV4-F1
#
_cell.length_a   1.000
_cell.length_b   1.000
_cell.length_c   1.000
_cell.angle_alpha   90.00
_cell.angle_beta   90.00
_cell.angle_gamma   90.00
#
_symmetry.space_group_name_H-M   'P 1'
#
loop_
_entity.id
_entity.type
_entity.pdbx_description
1 polymer ?
#
loop_
_entity_poly.entity_id
_entity_poly.type
_entity_poly.pdbx_seq_one_letter_code
_entity_poly.pdbx_strand_id
1 'polypeptide(L)'
;VNYYIDITNDDVDSGLFSIRDMISGFEVETVDGSMKTALTEWTVDYDVLYNSAPSDPDANDFSELDKLVAQNSPDIDLPVESIKMAGRDDAGTGGGDKYTVVRIHVQGKVRDDA
;
A
#
# COMPACT_ATOMS: atom_id res chain seq x y z
N VAL A 1 -16.57 -0.53 1.71
CA VAL A 1 -15.47 -1.30 2.33
C VAL A 1 -14.34 -0.36 2.64
N ASN A 2 -13.70 -0.54 3.79
CA ASN A 2 -12.46 0.14 4.16
C ASN A 2 -11.52 -0.92 4.72
N TYR A 3 -10.33 -1.05 4.13
CA TYR A 3 -9.29 -1.93 4.68
C TYR A 3 -7.91 -1.30 4.53
N TYR A 4 -6.98 -1.82 5.32
CA TYR A 4 -5.62 -1.29 5.44
C TYR A 4 -4.61 -2.42 5.30
N ILE A 5 -3.50 -2.12 4.63
CA ILE A 5 -2.33 -3.00 4.53
C ILE A 5 -1.17 -2.25 5.19
N ASP A 6 -0.68 -2.78 6.30
CA ASP A 6 0.50 -2.26 6.98
C ASP A 6 1.72 -3.08 6.56
N ILE A 7 2.74 -2.40 6.05
CA ILE A 7 4.02 -2.98 5.64
C ILE A 7 5.08 -2.40 6.55
N THR A 8 5.83 -3.28 7.21
CA THR A 8 6.88 -2.91 8.16
C THR A 8 8.19 -3.49 7.67
N ASN A 9 9.23 -2.67 7.59
CA ASN A 9 10.59 -3.18 7.48
C ASN A 9 11.18 -3.35 8.90
N ASP A 10 11.19 -4.60 9.40
CA ASP A 10 11.81 -4.99 10.67
C ASP A 10 13.19 -5.65 10.47
N ASP A 11 13.77 -5.57 9.26
CA ASP A 11 15.18 -5.87 9.07
C ASP A 11 16.04 -4.66 9.44
N VAL A 12 17.28 -4.87 9.86
CA VAL A 12 18.25 -3.79 10.09
C VAL A 12 18.67 -3.11 8.79
N ASP A 13 18.59 -3.83 7.68
CA ASP A 13 18.95 -3.32 6.36
C ASP A 13 17.75 -2.65 5.66
N SER A 14 18.06 -1.72 4.75
CA SER A 14 17.04 -1.18 3.85
C SER A 14 16.50 -2.29 2.96
N GLY A 15 15.19 -2.32 2.80
CA GLY A 15 14.49 -3.33 2.01
C GLY A 15 13.89 -2.75 0.73
N LEU A 16 13.76 -3.61 -0.26
CA LEU A 16 13.11 -3.34 -1.53
C LEU A 16 11.92 -4.29 -1.68
N PHE A 17 10.72 -3.72 -1.82
CA PHE A 17 9.47 -4.46 -1.72
C PHE A 17 8.66 -4.36 -3.02
N SER A 18 7.99 -5.46 -3.36
CA SER A 18 6.85 -5.49 -4.27
C SER A 18 5.56 -5.63 -3.48
N ILE A 19 4.48 -5.11 -4.03
CA ILE A 19 3.15 -5.18 -3.41
C ILE A 19 2.15 -5.51 -4.49
N ARG A 20 1.34 -6.54 -4.27
CA ARG A 20 0.30 -6.96 -5.21
C ARG A 20 -1.02 -7.23 -4.50
N ASP A 21 -2.07 -6.53 -4.94
CA ASP A 21 -3.47 -6.77 -4.57
C ASP A 21 -4.36 -6.52 -5.80
N MET A 22 -5.06 -7.57 -6.22
CA MET A 22 -5.92 -7.58 -7.41
C MET A 22 -7.36 -7.33 -6.97
N ILE A 23 -7.64 -6.09 -6.59
CA ILE A 23 -8.92 -5.65 -6.02
C ILE A 23 -10.06 -5.86 -7.03
N SER A 24 -9.78 -5.58 -8.31
CA SER A 24 -10.72 -5.77 -9.42
C SER A 24 -11.14 -7.24 -9.62
N GLY A 25 -10.31 -8.17 -9.16
CA GLY A 25 -10.52 -9.62 -9.28
C GLY A 25 -11.46 -10.20 -8.23
N PHE A 26 -11.89 -9.42 -7.24
CA PHE A 26 -12.95 -9.84 -6.33
C PHE A 26 -14.30 -9.68 -7.02
N GLU A 27 -14.90 -10.78 -7.45
CA GLU A 27 -16.19 -10.79 -8.16
C GLU A 27 -17.32 -11.39 -7.31
N VAL A 28 -18.55 -10.97 -7.61
CA VAL A 28 -19.79 -11.51 -7.04
C VAL A 28 -20.81 -11.74 -8.15
N GLU A 29 -21.69 -12.72 -7.93
CA GLU A 29 -22.86 -12.90 -8.79
C GLU A 29 -23.83 -11.75 -8.56
N THR A 30 -24.42 -11.21 -9.63
CA THR A 30 -25.37 -10.11 -9.56
C THR A 30 -26.79 -10.63 -9.71
N VAL A 31 -27.79 -9.79 -9.42
CA VAL A 31 -29.21 -10.16 -9.57
C VAL A 31 -29.61 -10.65 -10.97
N ASP A 32 -28.82 -10.31 -12.00
CA ASP A 32 -29.00 -10.77 -13.38
C ASP A 32 -28.31 -12.13 -13.68
N GLY A 33 -27.63 -12.73 -12.69
CA GLY A 33 -26.89 -13.99 -12.78
C GLY A 33 -25.48 -13.88 -13.39
N SER A 34 -25.01 -12.68 -13.76
CA SER A 34 -23.62 -12.47 -14.22
C SER A 34 -22.65 -12.32 -13.05
N MET A 35 -21.37 -12.64 -13.27
CA MET A 35 -20.29 -12.30 -12.34
C MET A 35 -19.76 -10.90 -12.68
N LYS A 36 -19.62 -10.03 -11.67
CA LYS A 36 -19.04 -8.68 -11.82
C LYS A 36 -18.16 -8.36 -10.61
N THR A 37 -17.19 -7.47 -10.79
CA THR A 37 -16.37 -6.94 -9.68
C THR A 37 -17.27 -6.45 -8.54
N ALA A 38 -16.92 -6.86 -7.32
CA ALA A 38 -17.65 -6.62 -6.08
C ALA A 38 -17.74 -5.13 -5.75
N LEU A 39 -16.69 -4.38 -6.08
CA LEU A 39 -16.59 -2.94 -5.90
C LEU A 39 -16.90 -2.21 -7.21
N THR A 40 -17.76 -1.19 -7.16
CA THR A 40 -18.05 -0.35 -8.33
C THR A 40 -17.01 0.74 -8.55
N GLU A 41 -16.38 1.17 -7.47
CA GLU A 41 -15.33 2.19 -7.44
C GLU A 41 -14.50 2.02 -6.17
N TRP A 42 -13.21 2.34 -6.24
CA TRP A 42 -12.35 2.46 -5.08
C TRP A 42 -11.21 3.45 -5.30
N THR A 43 -10.63 3.89 -4.20
CA THR A 43 -9.41 4.70 -4.16
C THR A 43 -8.35 3.99 -3.32
N VAL A 44 -7.09 4.29 -3.61
CA VAL A 44 -5.94 3.82 -2.85
C VAL A 44 -5.19 5.05 -2.38
N ASP A 45 -4.94 5.16 -1.09
CA ASP A 45 -4.08 6.16 -0.47
C ASP A 45 -3.01 5.46 0.37
N TYR A 46 -1.98 6.19 0.81
CA TYR A 46 -1.02 5.65 1.76
C TYR A 46 -0.46 6.72 2.70
N ASP A 47 -0.04 6.28 3.88
CA ASP A 47 0.62 7.08 4.90
C ASP A 47 1.91 6.39 5.37
N VAL A 48 2.96 7.18 5.59
CA VAL A 48 4.15 6.73 6.32
C VAL A 48 3.87 6.91 7.81
N LEU A 49 3.53 5.82 8.51
CA LEU A 49 3.17 5.85 9.92
C LEU A 49 4.38 6.05 10.83
N TYR A 50 5.50 5.41 10.46
CA TYR A 50 6.77 5.51 11.14
C TYR A 50 7.88 5.58 10.10
N ASN A 51 8.91 6.38 10.36
CA ASN A 51 10.08 6.49 9.50
C ASN A 51 11.33 6.37 10.37
N SER A 52 12.15 5.34 10.12
CA SER A 52 13.35 5.09 10.91
C SER A 52 14.57 5.93 10.54
N ALA A 53 14.56 6.56 9.37
CA ALA A 53 15.66 7.37 8.88
C ALA A 53 15.21 8.73 8.31
N PRO A 54 14.44 9.55 9.07
CA PRO A 54 13.93 10.83 8.58
C PRO A 54 15.02 11.86 8.29
N SER A 55 16.23 11.68 8.84
CA SER A 55 17.38 12.53 8.51
C SER A 55 18.01 12.21 7.15
N ASP A 56 17.68 11.08 6.54
CA ASP A 56 18.16 10.65 5.22
C ASP A 56 16.99 10.66 4.21
N PRO A 57 16.92 11.65 3.31
CA PRO A 57 15.82 11.76 2.36
C PRO A 57 15.78 10.63 1.33
N ASP A 58 16.89 9.93 1.12
CA ASP A 58 16.99 8.84 0.13
C ASP A 58 16.76 7.46 0.78
N ALA A 59 16.54 7.39 2.10
CA ALA A 59 16.36 6.13 2.82
C ALA A 59 15.06 5.40 2.45
N ASN A 60 14.05 6.15 1.99
CA ASN A 60 12.76 5.63 1.55
C ASN A 60 12.41 6.15 0.15
N ASP A 61 11.73 5.33 -0.64
CA ASP A 61 11.18 5.71 -1.95
C ASP A 61 9.78 5.08 -2.10
N PHE A 62 8.78 5.96 -2.19
CA PHE A 62 7.36 5.62 -2.33
C PHE A 62 6.76 6.17 -3.62
N SER A 63 7.59 6.61 -4.56
CA SER A 63 7.14 7.25 -5.80
C SER A 63 6.22 6.37 -6.65
N GLU A 64 6.33 5.04 -6.56
CA GLU A 64 5.41 4.12 -7.21
C GLU A 64 4.03 4.05 -6.52
N LEU A 65 3.95 4.25 -5.19
CA LEU A 65 2.67 4.40 -4.49
C LEU A 65 1.99 5.71 -4.86
N ASP A 66 2.74 6.80 -5.02
CA ASP A 66 2.18 8.11 -5.45
C ASP A 66 1.42 8.01 -6.79
N LYS A 67 1.84 7.10 -7.67
CA LYS A 67 1.15 6.85 -8.95
C LYS A 67 -0.21 6.19 -8.77
N LEU A 68 -0.46 5.47 -7.68
CA LEU A 68 -1.74 4.83 -7.40
C LEU A 68 -2.76 5.82 -6.81
N VAL A 69 -2.30 6.77 -5.99
CA VAL A 69 -3.14 7.78 -5.33
C VAL A 69 -4.03 8.56 -6.31
N ALA A 70 -3.50 8.88 -7.49
CA ALA A 70 -4.20 9.66 -8.49
C ALA A 70 -5.16 8.85 -9.38
N GLN A 71 -5.25 7.52 -9.19
CA GLN A 71 -6.01 6.65 -10.09
C GLN A 71 -7.42 6.36 -9.57
N ASN A 72 -8.34 6.18 -10.52
CA ASN A 72 -9.68 5.70 -10.21
C ASN A 72 -9.67 4.17 -10.29
N SER A 73 -9.96 3.53 -9.15
CA SER A 73 -10.09 2.09 -9.02
C SER A 73 -8.85 1.31 -9.52
N PRO A 74 -7.63 1.66 -9.09
CA PRO A 74 -6.42 0.92 -9.50
C PRO A 74 -6.32 -0.41 -8.76
N ASP A 75 -5.83 -1.45 -9.44
CA ASP A 75 -5.21 -2.56 -8.72
C ASP A 75 -3.86 -2.12 -8.17
N ILE A 76 -3.44 -2.73 -7.05
CA ILE A 76 -2.10 -2.54 -6.53
C ILE A 76 -1.23 -3.58 -7.23
N ASP A 77 -0.41 -3.16 -8.20
CA ASP A 77 0.55 -4.04 -8.87
C ASP A 77 1.91 -3.34 -8.98
N LEU A 78 2.61 -3.24 -7.85
CA LEU A 78 3.92 -2.63 -7.75
C LEU A 78 4.99 -3.71 -7.91
N PRO A 79 5.79 -3.69 -8.98
CA PRO A 79 6.79 -4.73 -9.26
C PRO A 79 7.91 -4.77 -8.20
N VAL A 80 8.78 -5.77 -8.31
CA VAL A 80 9.95 -5.92 -7.43
C VAL A 80 10.79 -4.64 -7.43
N GLU A 81 11.29 -4.27 -6.25
CA GLU A 81 12.07 -3.05 -6.02
C GLU A 81 11.34 -1.73 -6.22
N SER A 82 10.00 -1.74 -6.28
CA SER A 82 9.21 -0.50 -6.43
C SER A 82 9.15 0.36 -5.18
N ILE A 83 9.28 -0.27 -4.01
CA ILE A 83 9.16 0.41 -2.72
C ILE A 83 10.43 0.20 -1.93
N LYS A 84 11.15 1.29 -1.66
CA LYS A 84 12.32 1.28 -0.80
C LYS A 84 11.90 1.73 0.60
N MET A 85 12.22 0.93 1.61
CA MET A 85 11.97 1.28 3.01
C MET A 85 13.25 1.13 3.82
N ALA A 86 13.55 2.14 4.63
CA ALA A 86 14.67 2.12 5.55
C ALA A 86 14.53 0.97 6.55
N GLY A 87 15.67 0.39 6.90
CA GLY A 87 15.77 -0.65 7.92
C GLY A 87 15.56 -0.10 9.33
N ARG A 88 15.51 -1.02 10.29
CA ARG A 88 15.36 -0.77 11.71
C ARG A 88 16.56 -0.02 12.26
N ASP A 89 16.28 1.09 12.96
CA ASP A 89 17.31 1.90 13.63
C ASP A 89 17.50 1.44 15.09
N ASP A 90 18.15 0.29 15.27
CA ASP A 90 18.38 -0.27 16.62
C ASP A 90 19.32 0.59 17.48
N ALA A 91 20.15 1.42 16.85
CA ALA A 91 21.12 2.28 17.53
C ALA A 91 20.56 3.68 17.85
N GLY A 92 19.37 4.04 17.35
CA GLY A 92 18.79 5.37 17.52
C GLY A 92 19.57 6.47 16.78
N THR A 93 20.24 6.10 15.69
CA THR A 93 21.15 6.95 14.92
C THR A 93 20.51 7.60 13.69
N GLY A 94 19.40 7.05 13.18
CA GLY A 94 18.63 7.54 12.04
C GLY A 94 17.76 8.75 12.35
N GLY A 95 17.68 9.15 13.63
CA GLY A 95 16.95 10.34 14.07
C GLY A 95 15.42 10.22 13.98
N GLY A 96 14.91 9.01 13.78
CA GLY A 96 13.49 8.72 13.63
C GLY A 96 12.98 7.63 14.56
N ASP A 97 11.92 6.98 14.10
CA ASP A 97 11.34 5.84 14.78
C ASP A 97 12.26 4.62 14.71
N LYS A 98 11.96 3.58 15.51
CA LYS A 98 12.73 2.34 15.41
C LYS A 98 12.55 1.65 14.05
N TYR A 99 11.39 1.85 13.40
CA TYR A 99 10.95 1.13 12.22
C TYR A 99 10.44 2.07 11.15
N THR A 100 10.55 1.65 9.89
CA THR A 100 9.73 2.25 8.83
C THR A 100 8.47 1.41 8.62
N VAL A 101 7.32 2.08 8.67
CA VAL A 101 6.01 1.47 8.44
C VAL A 101 5.21 2.33 7.47
N VAL A 102 4.74 1.70 6.40
CA VAL A 102 3.79 2.30 5.46
C VAL A 102 2.44 1.62 5.62
N ARG A 103 1.38 2.42 5.66
CA ARG A 103 0.00 1.95 5.62
C ARG A 103 -0.59 2.32 4.27
N ILE A 104 -1.05 1.33 3.53
CA ILE A 104 -1.92 1.54 2.38
C ILE A 104 -3.36 1.47 2.85
N HIS A 105 -4.18 2.44 2.46
CA HIS A 105 -5.62 2.49 2.73
C HIS A 105 -6.37 2.31 1.41
N VAL A 106 -7.29 1.34 1.40
CA VAL A 106 -8.21 1.14 0.29
C VAL A 106 -9.63 1.42 0.76
N GLN A 107 -10.30 2.33 0.06
CA GLN A 107 -11.69 2.68 0.29
C GLN A 107 -12.50 2.37 -0.97
N GLY A 108 -13.48 1.48 -0.86
CA GLY A 108 -14.29 1.05 -1.99
C GLY A 108 -15.79 1.08 -1.72
N LYS A 109 -16.59 1.29 -2.77
CA LYS A 109 -18.05 1.18 -2.73
C LYS A 109 -18.47 -0.21 -3.21
N VAL A 110 -19.22 -0.92 -2.36
CA VAL A 110 -19.80 -2.22 -2.73
C VAL A 110 -20.95 -1.98 -3.70
N ARG A 111 -21.06 -2.83 -4.71
CA ARG A 111 -22.17 -2.79 -5.66
C ARG A 111 -23.51 -3.08 -4.98
N ASP A 112 -24.55 -2.35 -5.37
CA ASP A 112 -25.88 -2.45 -4.76
C ASP A 112 -26.74 -3.58 -5.37
N ASP A 113 -26.30 -4.13 -6.50
CA ASP A 113 -26.99 -5.14 -7.30
C ASP A 113 -26.31 -6.53 -7.22
N ALA A 114 -25.52 -6.75 -6.17
CA ALA A 114 -25.07 -8.09 -5.76
C ALA A 114 -26.19 -8.87 -5.07
#